data_AF-A0A2X4UAM1-F1
#
_entry.id   AF-A0A2X4UAM1-F1
#
_cell.length_a   1.000
_cell.length_b   1.000
_cell.length_c   1.000
_cell.angle_alpha   90.00
_cell.angle_beta   90.00
_cell.angle_gamma   90.00
#
_symmetry.space_group_name_H-M   'P 1'
#
loop_
_entity.id
_entity.type
_entity.pdbx_description
1 polymer ?
#
loop_
_entity_poly.entity_id
_entity_poly.type
_entity_poly.pdbx_seq_one_letter_code
_entity_poly.pdbx_strand_id
1 'polypeptide(L)'
;MTGGGLRQAGILAAAGLYALEHNVERLRDDHDNAKWLEQQLQGMGVEVAEPGAQTNVLYLRQSPELAAKLGPWMRERGVLISSGPLTRILTHLDVSRQDLQQVVDLWREFLRQHA
;
A
#
# COMPACT_ATOMS: atom_id res chain seq x y z
N MET A 1 31.86 -19.87 2.51
CA MET A 1 30.81 -19.90 1.47
C MET A 1 29.47 -19.55 2.12
N THR A 2 28.60 -18.79 1.44
CA THR A 2 27.34 -18.24 1.99
C THR A 2 26.06 -19.02 1.62
N GLY A 3 26.17 -20.14 0.90
CA GLY A 3 25.06 -21.09 0.68
C GLY A 3 24.05 -20.76 -0.44
N GLY A 4 24.18 -19.65 -1.17
CA GLY A 4 23.22 -19.22 -2.20
C GLY A 4 23.31 -19.88 -3.58
N GLY A 5 24.17 -20.88 -3.77
CA GLY A 5 24.45 -21.51 -5.07
C GLY A 5 23.40 -22.55 -5.49
N LEU A 6 22.16 -22.11 -5.74
CA LEU A 6 21.04 -22.99 -6.09
C LEU A 6 21.28 -23.75 -7.39
N ARG A 7 20.72 -24.96 -7.48
CA ARG A 7 20.67 -25.77 -8.70
C ARG A 7 19.29 -25.60 -9.36
N GLN A 8 19.24 -25.76 -10.69
CA GLN A 8 18.01 -25.61 -11.50
C GLN A 8 17.24 -24.30 -11.20
N ALA A 9 17.96 -23.22 -10.87
CA ALA A 9 17.39 -21.91 -10.57
C ALA A 9 16.69 -21.25 -11.78
N GLY A 10 16.74 -21.87 -12.96
CA GLY A 10 16.12 -21.39 -14.20
C GLY A 10 14.62 -21.11 -14.07
N ILE A 11 13.89 -21.86 -13.22
CA ILE A 11 12.46 -21.62 -12.98
C ILE A 11 12.24 -20.24 -12.33
N LEU A 12 13.03 -19.90 -11.30
CA LEU A 12 12.96 -18.58 -10.65
C LEU A 12 13.50 -17.48 -11.57
N ALA A 13 14.56 -17.77 -12.32
CA ALA A 13 15.14 -16.83 -13.27
C ALA A 13 14.17 -16.47 -14.41
N ALA A 14 13.36 -17.42 -14.89
CA ALA A 14 12.35 -17.17 -15.90
C ALA A 14 11.28 -16.17 -15.43
N ALA A 15 10.81 -16.29 -14.17
CA ALA A 15 9.91 -15.31 -13.58
C ALA A 15 10.57 -13.92 -13.47
N GLY A 16 11.85 -13.86 -13.10
CA GLY A 16 12.61 -12.62 -13.05
C GLY A 16 12.78 -11.97 -14.42
N LEU A 17 13.08 -12.75 -15.46
CA LEU A 17 13.21 -12.26 -16.84
C LEU A 17 11.87 -11.69 -17.33
N TYR A 18 10.78 -12.42 -17.14
CA TYR A 18 9.45 -11.93 -17.49
C TYR A 18 9.10 -10.62 -16.76
N ALA A 19 9.40 -10.52 -15.46
CA ALA A 19 9.16 -9.31 -14.69
C ALA A 19 9.95 -8.10 -15.23
N LEU A 20 11.20 -8.30 -15.67
CA LEU A 20 12.02 -7.25 -16.26
C LEU A 20 11.50 -6.81 -17.64
N GLU A 21 11.02 -7.74 -18.45
CA GLU A 21 10.55 -7.47 -19.82
C GLU A 21 9.13 -6.86 -19.85
N HIS A 22 8.27 -7.20 -18.89
CA HIS A 22 6.84 -6.85 -18.95
C HIS A 22 6.32 -5.98 -17.80
N ASN A 23 6.98 -5.97 -16.63
CA ASN A 23 6.41 -5.35 -15.43
C ASN A 23 7.05 -4.00 -15.04
N VAL A 24 8.08 -3.53 -15.76
CA VAL A 24 8.77 -2.27 -15.43
C VAL A 24 7.91 -1.04 -15.75
N GLU A 25 7.35 -0.95 -16.95
CA GLU A 25 6.59 0.24 -17.36
C GLU A 25 5.33 0.47 -16.50
N ARG A 26 4.66 -0.61 -16.10
CA ARG A 26 3.46 -0.56 -15.24
C ARG A 26 3.72 -0.09 -13.82
N LEU A 27 4.97 0.03 -13.37
CA LEU A 27 5.27 0.62 -12.05
C LEU A 27 4.73 2.06 -11.95
N ARG A 28 4.60 2.76 -13.09
CA ARG A 28 3.91 4.04 -13.16
C ARG A 28 2.48 3.97 -12.63
N ASP A 29 1.76 2.89 -12.92
CA ASP A 29 0.38 2.72 -12.44
C ASP A 29 0.34 2.61 -10.92
N ASP A 30 1.32 1.92 -10.32
CA ASP A 30 1.45 1.83 -8.87
C ASP A 30 1.78 3.21 -8.26
N HIS A 31 2.61 4.01 -8.92
CA HIS A 31 2.94 5.37 -8.50
C HIS A 31 1.72 6.30 -8.57
N ASP A 32 1.00 6.28 -9.69
CA ASP A 32 -0.25 7.01 -9.89
C ASP A 32 -1.31 6.54 -8.89
N ASN A 33 -1.29 5.25 -8.54
CA ASN A 33 -2.14 4.68 -7.52
C ASN A 33 -1.88 5.27 -6.13
N ALA A 34 -0.62 5.34 -5.72
CA ALA A 34 -0.23 5.91 -4.44
C ALA A 34 -0.50 7.42 -4.37
N LYS A 35 -0.24 8.17 -5.46
CA LYS A 35 -0.49 9.61 -5.51
C LYS A 35 -1.98 9.94 -5.45
N TRP A 36 -2.80 9.17 -6.15
CA TRP A 36 -4.25 9.31 -6.05
C TRP A 36 -4.75 9.00 -4.63
N LEU A 37 -4.23 7.94 -4.00
CA LEU A 37 -4.61 7.57 -2.63
C LEU A 37 -4.23 8.66 -1.63
N GLU A 38 -3.04 9.25 -1.76
CA GLU A 38 -2.61 10.41 -0.99
C GLU A 38 -3.65 11.54 -1.05
N GLN A 39 -4.07 11.94 -2.25
CA GLN A 39 -5.05 13.00 -2.45
C GLN A 39 -6.40 12.68 -1.79
N GLN A 40 -6.87 11.44 -1.91
CA GLN A 40 -8.13 11.01 -1.27
C GLN A 40 -8.03 11.07 0.25
N LEU A 41 -6.94 10.56 0.83
CA LEU A 41 -6.73 10.53 2.27
C LEU A 41 -6.54 11.94 2.86
N GLN A 42 -5.75 12.80 2.21
CA GLN A 42 -5.61 14.21 2.60
C GLN A 42 -6.94 14.95 2.54
N GLY A 43 -7.77 14.70 1.51
CA GLY A 43 -9.12 15.25 1.40
C GLY A 43 -10.06 14.84 2.53
N MET A 44 -9.73 13.78 3.27
CA MET A 44 -10.46 13.34 4.47
C MET A 44 -9.82 13.81 5.79
N GLY A 45 -8.78 14.63 5.73
CA GLY A 45 -8.07 15.15 6.91
C GLY A 45 -7.04 14.17 7.51
N VAL A 46 -6.69 13.09 6.80
CA VAL A 46 -5.61 12.19 7.22
C VAL A 46 -4.27 12.88 6.99
N GLU A 47 -3.41 12.89 8.01
CA GLU A 47 -2.07 13.46 7.92
C GLU A 47 -1.17 12.54 7.10
N VAL A 48 -0.78 12.98 5.91
CA VAL A 48 0.26 12.32 5.10
C VAL A 48 1.61 12.87 5.52
N ALA A 49 2.57 11.99 5.80
CA ALA A 49 3.93 12.41 6.10
C ALA A 49 4.65 12.92 4.83
N GLU A 50 5.36 14.03 4.97
CA GLU A 50 6.27 14.55 3.94
C GLU A 50 7.31 13.48 3.53
N PRO A 51 7.67 13.36 2.23
CA PRO A 51 7.30 14.23 1.10
C PRO A 51 6.04 13.78 0.34
N GLY A 52 5.14 13.01 0.97
CA GLY A 52 4.01 12.36 0.28
C GLY A 52 4.45 11.20 -0.61
N ALA A 53 3.58 10.74 -1.51
CA ALA A 53 3.88 9.66 -2.43
C ALA A 53 4.80 10.15 -3.56
N GLN A 54 5.97 9.53 -3.67
CA GLN A 54 6.95 9.75 -4.75
C GLN A 54 7.04 8.55 -5.71
N THR A 55 6.68 7.36 -5.22
CA THR A 55 6.60 6.10 -5.96
C THR A 55 5.35 5.35 -5.51
N ASN A 56 5.41 4.03 -5.28
CA ASN A 56 4.30 3.21 -4.83
C ASN A 56 4.10 3.20 -3.30
N VAL A 57 4.80 4.08 -2.56
CA VAL A 57 4.79 4.10 -1.09
C VAL A 57 4.21 5.39 -0.56
N LEU A 58 3.34 5.28 0.44
CA LEU A 58 2.74 6.39 1.18
C LEU A 58 2.89 6.17 2.69
N TYR A 59 3.22 7.22 3.42
CA TYR A 59 3.28 7.20 4.88
C TYR A 59 2.21 8.11 5.47
N LEU A 60 1.47 7.59 6.44
CA LEU A 60 0.41 8.31 7.16
C LEU A 60 0.79 8.46 8.63
N ARG A 61 0.54 9.63 9.20
CA ARG A 61 0.65 9.91 10.62
C ARG A 61 -0.73 9.92 11.26
N GLN A 62 -0.83 9.30 12.43
CA GLN A 62 -2.06 9.23 13.19
C GLN A 62 -1.75 8.94 14.66
N SER A 63 -2.70 9.21 15.55
CA SER A 63 -2.50 8.93 16.97
C SER A 63 -2.33 7.42 17.22
N PRO A 64 -1.59 7.01 18.26
CA PRO A 64 -1.46 5.59 18.63
C PRO A 64 -2.81 4.91 18.87
N GLU A 65 -3.78 5.63 19.45
CA GLU A 65 -5.12 5.14 19.74
C GLU A 65 -5.92 4.86 18.47
N LEU A 66 -5.87 5.79 17.50
CA LEU A 66 -6.53 5.61 16.21
C LEU A 66 -5.87 4.47 15.43
N ALA A 67 -4.53 4.41 15.45
CA ALA A 67 -3.77 3.36 14.79
C ALA A 67 -4.11 1.96 15.31
N ALA A 68 -4.23 1.80 16.62
CA ALA A 68 -4.56 0.53 17.25
C ALA A 68 -5.95 0.00 16.82
N LYS A 69 -6.89 0.89 16.48
CA LYS A 69 -8.25 0.53 16.03
C LYS A 69 -8.33 0.28 14.53
N LEU A 70 -7.62 1.08 13.72
CA LEU A 70 -7.71 1.06 12.26
C LEU A 70 -7.37 -0.31 11.66
N GLY A 71 -6.23 -0.89 12.06
CA GLY A 71 -5.75 -2.16 11.50
C GLY A 71 -6.75 -3.32 11.67
N PRO A 72 -7.20 -3.62 12.90
CA PRO A 72 -8.24 -4.62 13.15
C PRO A 72 -9.56 -4.33 12.42
N TRP A 73 -10.04 -3.08 12.46
CA TRP A 73 -11.30 -2.69 11.84
C TRP A 73 -11.30 -2.89 10.31
N MET A 74 -10.18 -2.56 9.66
CA MET A 74 -9.95 -2.79 8.23
C MET A 74 -9.83 -4.28 7.91
N ARG A 75 -9.16 -5.05 8.78
CA ARG A 75 -8.97 -6.50 8.59
C ARG A 75 -10.29 -7.26 8.58
N GLU A 76 -11.23 -6.89 9.46
CA GLU A 76 -12.59 -7.47 9.48
C GLU A 76 -13.35 -7.25 8.16
N ARG A 77 -12.95 -6.26 7.38
CA ARG A 77 -13.52 -5.89 6.08
C ARG A 77 -12.66 -6.33 4.90
N GLY A 78 -11.68 -7.21 5.13
CA GLY A 78 -10.83 -7.80 4.10
C GLY A 78 -9.63 -6.94 3.68
N VAL A 79 -9.35 -5.83 4.36
CA VAL A 79 -8.22 -4.94 4.04
C VAL A 79 -7.09 -5.13 5.04
N LEU A 80 -5.91 -5.52 4.56
CA LEU A 80 -4.73 -5.74 5.40
C LEU A 80 -3.87 -4.47 5.47
N ILE A 81 -3.85 -3.82 6.63
CA ILE A 81 -2.99 -2.66 6.91
C ILE A 81 -2.21 -2.91 8.19
N SER A 82 -0.88 -2.79 8.11
CA SER A 82 0.01 -2.74 9.28
C SER A 82 -0.04 -1.35 9.91
N SER A 83 -1.12 -1.10 10.65
CA SER A 83 -1.40 0.20 11.26
C SER A 83 -0.51 0.47 12.47
N GLY A 84 0.07 1.67 12.51
CA GLY A 84 0.86 2.21 13.62
C GLY A 84 0.80 3.74 13.63
N PRO A 85 1.49 4.42 14.58
CA PRO A 85 1.55 5.88 14.59
C PRO A 85 2.11 6.47 13.28
N LEU A 86 3.00 5.72 12.63
CA LEU A 86 3.43 5.94 11.25
C LEU A 86 3.06 4.70 10.43
N THR A 87 1.96 4.78 9.68
CA THR A 87 1.45 3.67 8.87
C THR A 87 2.00 3.76 7.45
N ARG A 88 2.63 2.67 6.97
CA ARG A 88 3.14 2.57 5.60
C ARG A 88 2.17 1.80 4.73
N ILE A 89 1.71 2.42 3.65
CA ILE A 89 0.85 1.81 2.63
C ILE A 89 1.66 1.66 1.34
N LEU A 90 1.48 0.53 0.66
CA LEU A 90 2.11 0.25 -0.63
C LEU A 90 1.06 -0.12 -1.67
N THR A 91 1.23 0.37 -2.87
CA THR A 91 0.49 -0.08 -4.07
C THR A 91 1.37 -1.06 -4.85
N HIS A 92 0.75 -2.02 -5.54
CA HIS A 92 1.44 -3.02 -6.35
C HIS A 92 0.48 -3.63 -7.37
N LEU A 93 1.01 -4.52 -8.20
CA LEU A 93 0.30 -5.14 -9.33
C LEU A 93 -1.00 -5.87 -9.00
N ASP A 94 -1.18 -6.30 -7.76
CA ASP A 94 -2.38 -7.03 -7.32
C ASP A 94 -3.40 -6.12 -6.61
N VAL A 95 -3.18 -4.80 -6.61
CA VAL A 95 -4.06 -3.81 -6.00
C VAL A 95 -4.50 -2.81 -7.06
N SER A 96 -5.76 -2.92 -7.47
CA SER A 96 -6.34 -2.06 -8.50
C SER A 96 -6.81 -0.71 -7.94
N ARG A 97 -7.09 0.24 -8.84
CA ARG A 97 -7.76 1.50 -8.48
C ARG A 97 -9.10 1.28 -7.77
N GLN A 98 -9.83 0.22 -8.14
CA GLN A 98 -11.11 -0.11 -7.53
C GLN A 98 -10.95 -0.60 -6.10
N ASP A 99 -9.93 -1.41 -5.82
CA ASP A 99 -9.61 -1.85 -4.47
C ASP A 99 -9.23 -0.65 -3.59
N LEU A 100 -8.44 0.28 -4.13
CA LEU A 100 -8.11 1.52 -3.42
C LEU A 100 -9.34 2.41 -3.17
N GLN A 101 -10.31 2.44 -4.08
CA GLN A 101 -11.57 3.13 -3.85
C GLN A 101 -12.35 2.51 -2.69
N GLN A 102 -12.40 1.17 -2.60
CA GLN A 102 -12.99 0.49 -1.45
C GLN A 102 -12.27 0.87 -0.15
N VAL A 103 -10.93 0.92 -0.16
CA VAL A 103 -10.14 1.35 1.00
C VAL A 103 -10.52 2.78 1.42
N VAL A 104 -10.65 3.71 0.47
CA VAL A 104 -11.05 5.11 0.75
C VAL A 104 -12.44 5.19 1.39
N ASP A 105 -13.41 4.43 0.87
CA ASP A 105 -14.78 4.45 1.40
C ASP A 105 -14.87 3.84 2.80
N LEU A 106 -14.15 2.73 3.02
CA LEU A 106 -13.98 2.12 4.33
C LEU A 106 -13.27 3.07 5.31
N TRP A 107 -12.26 3.80 4.86
CA TRP A 107 -11.55 4.77 5.70
C TRP A 107 -12.47 5.91 6.14
N ARG A 108 -13.31 6.41 5.23
CA ARG A 108 -14.31 7.44 5.52
C ARG A 108 -15.34 6.95 6.52
N GLU A 109 -15.76 5.69 6.44
CA GLU A 109 -16.62 5.08 7.44
C GLU A 109 -15.92 4.96 8.80
N PHE A 110 -14.68 4.48 8.83
CA PHE A 110 -13.89 4.34 10.04
C PHE A 110 -13.75 5.67 10.79
N LEU A 111 -13.38 6.74 10.09
CA LEU A 111 -13.25 8.08 10.68
C LEU A 111 -14.58 8.58 11.24
N ARG A 112 -15.73 8.33 10.60
CA ARG A 112 -17.04 8.73 11.14
C ARG A 112 -17.42 7.99 12.43
N GLN A 113 -16.91 6.78 12.63
CA GLN A 113 -17.19 5.96 13.82
C GLN A 113 -16.21 6.21 14.98
N HIS A 114 -15.04 6.79 14.70
CA HIS A 114 -13.92 6.86 15.64
C HIS A 114 -13.24 8.25 15.73
N ALA A 115 -13.77 9.27 15.06
CA ALA A 115 -13.38 10.68 15.22
C ALA A 115 -14.04 11.30 16.47
#